data_AF-A0A0B1ZIB6-F1
#
_entry.id   AF-A0A0B1ZIB6-F1
#
_cell.length_a   1.000
_cell.length_b   1.000
_cell.length_c   1.000
_cell.angle_alpha   90.00
_cell.angle_beta   90.00
_cell.angle_gamma   90.00
#
_symmetry.space_group_name_H-M   'P 1'
#
loop_
_entity.id
_entity.type
_entity.pdbx_description
1 polymer ?
#
loop_
_entity_poly.entity_id
_entity_poly.type
_entity_poly.pdbx_seq_one_letter_code
_entity_poly.pdbx_strand_id
1 'polypeptide(L)'
;MQDGIDAGASVVAGGKPVEGPGFFFEPAVVCNVRRDMRLYREEIFGPVATVMPFDEEDDVVREANDTPYGLAGAIWTNDLSRARRLAGRIDAGTIWVNCQNVFNPAIPFGGFKQSGVGTEYVWQGIEAYLRTKAVVVRL
;
A
#
# COMPACT_ATOMS: atom_id res chain seq x y z
N MET A 1 -11.25 3.35 -14.19
CA MET A 1 -11.06 2.40 -15.30
C MET A 1 -11.08 3.09 -16.65
N GLN A 2 -12.21 3.68 -17.07
CA GLN A 2 -12.32 4.39 -18.35
C GLN A 2 -11.20 5.43 -18.56
N ASP A 3 -10.97 6.30 -17.58
CA ASP A 3 -9.87 7.29 -17.58
C ASP A 3 -8.49 6.67 -17.89
N GLY A 4 -8.20 5.49 -17.35
CA GLY A 4 -6.95 4.79 -17.62
C GLY A 4 -6.86 4.24 -19.04
N ILE A 5 -7.97 3.71 -19.57
CA ILE A 5 -8.07 3.24 -20.96
C ILE A 5 -7.85 4.42 -21.92
N ASP A 6 -8.51 5.54 -21.65
CA ASP A 6 -8.41 6.77 -22.45
C ASP A 6 -6.98 7.34 -22.41
N ALA A 7 -6.25 7.15 -21.30
CA ALA A 7 -4.84 7.53 -21.14
C ALA A 7 -3.84 6.53 -21.79
N GLY A 8 -4.31 5.38 -22.29
CA GLY A 8 -3.52 4.36 -22.98
C GLY A 8 -3.12 3.14 -22.16
N ALA A 9 -3.71 2.92 -20.97
CA ALA A 9 -3.52 1.69 -20.22
C ALA A 9 -4.20 0.51 -20.94
N SER A 10 -3.68 -0.70 -20.76
CA SER A 10 -4.18 -1.91 -21.40
C SER A 10 -4.87 -2.82 -20.40
N VAL A 11 -6.16 -3.08 -20.61
CA VAL A 11 -6.94 -4.03 -19.79
C VAL A 11 -6.70 -5.44 -20.32
N VAL A 12 -6.01 -6.26 -19.55
CA VAL A 12 -5.65 -7.64 -19.95
C VAL A 12 -6.78 -8.61 -19.61
N ALA A 13 -7.49 -8.36 -18.49
CA ALA A 13 -8.62 -9.16 -18.04
C ALA A 13 -9.64 -8.29 -17.31
N GLY A 14 -10.93 -8.65 -17.41
CA GLY A 14 -12.04 -8.05 -16.68
C GLY A 14 -12.26 -6.55 -16.93
N GLY A 15 -12.59 -5.82 -15.86
CA GLY A 15 -12.69 -4.35 -15.90
C GLY A 15 -14.05 -3.79 -16.30
N LYS A 16 -15.11 -4.60 -16.24
CA LYS A 16 -16.47 -4.19 -16.58
C LYS A 16 -17.44 -4.41 -15.43
N PRO A 17 -18.54 -3.65 -15.35
CA PRO A 17 -19.69 -4.01 -14.52
C PRO A 17 -20.23 -5.38 -14.95
N VAL A 18 -20.63 -6.20 -13.97
CA VAL A 18 -21.29 -7.49 -14.24
C VAL A 18 -22.76 -7.23 -14.56
N GLU A 19 -23.29 -7.86 -15.61
CA GLU A 19 -24.70 -7.73 -15.98
C GLU A 19 -25.62 -8.34 -14.91
N GLY A 20 -26.71 -7.63 -14.57
CA GLY A 20 -27.71 -8.06 -13.61
C GLY A 20 -27.86 -7.11 -12.41
N PRO A 21 -28.69 -7.49 -11.42
CA PRO A 21 -28.89 -6.68 -10.22
C PRO A 21 -27.66 -6.70 -9.30
N GLY A 22 -27.36 -5.57 -8.64
CA GLY A 22 -26.28 -5.43 -7.66
C GLY A 22 -25.22 -4.40 -8.09
N PHE A 23 -24.09 -4.41 -7.37
CA PHE A 23 -22.95 -3.50 -7.59
C PHE A 23 -21.68 -4.29 -7.88
N PHE A 24 -21.78 -5.30 -8.74
CA PHE A 24 -20.68 -6.20 -9.06
C PHE A 24 -19.78 -5.64 -10.16
N PHE A 25 -18.48 -5.79 -9.97
CA PHE A 25 -17.46 -5.37 -10.92
C PHE A 25 -16.46 -6.51 -11.11
N GLU A 26 -16.11 -6.81 -12.36
CA GLU A 26 -15.17 -7.88 -12.69
C GLU A 26 -13.76 -7.56 -12.15
N PRO A 27 -13.05 -8.55 -11.57
CA PRO A 27 -11.64 -8.41 -11.26
C PRO A 27 -10.84 -8.03 -12.51
N ALA A 28 -10.04 -6.98 -12.43
CA ALA A 28 -9.32 -6.41 -13.56
C ALA A 28 -7.81 -6.51 -13.39
N VAL A 29 -7.12 -6.88 -14.46
CA VAL A 29 -5.66 -6.80 -14.56
C VAL A 29 -5.30 -5.78 -15.62
N VAL A 30 -4.52 -4.77 -15.25
CA VAL A 30 -4.17 -3.64 -16.10
C VAL A 30 -2.66 -3.53 -16.24
N CYS A 31 -2.19 -3.41 -17.48
CA CYS A 31 -0.78 -3.23 -17.83
C CYS A 31 -0.58 -1.90 -18.58
N ASN A 32 0.67 -1.58 -18.93
CA ASN A 32 1.04 -0.34 -19.62
C ASN A 32 0.61 0.93 -18.87
N VAL A 33 0.61 0.86 -17.53
CA VAL A 33 0.27 1.98 -16.65
C VAL A 33 1.50 2.87 -16.52
N ARG A 34 1.35 4.16 -16.86
CA ARG A 34 2.41 5.17 -16.72
C ARG A 34 2.23 5.98 -15.44
N ARG A 35 3.33 6.57 -14.94
CA ARG A 35 3.37 7.31 -13.68
C ARG A 35 2.50 8.59 -13.65
N ASP A 36 2.12 9.11 -14.81
CA ASP A 36 1.22 10.26 -14.97
C ASP A 36 -0.27 9.87 -14.91
N MET A 37 -0.59 8.57 -14.99
CA MET A 37 -1.98 8.10 -14.97
C MET A 37 -2.54 8.09 -13.55
N ARG A 38 -3.83 8.39 -13.42
CA ARG A 38 -4.56 8.26 -12.14
C ARG A 38 -4.59 6.82 -11.63
N LEU A 39 -4.64 5.83 -12.54
CA LEU A 39 -4.49 4.40 -12.18
C LEU A 39 -3.19 4.09 -11.42
N TYR A 40 -2.13 4.87 -11.63
CA TYR A 40 -0.86 4.73 -10.89
C TYR A 40 -0.91 5.46 -9.54
N ARG A 41 -1.58 6.61 -9.50
CA ARG A 41 -1.47 7.59 -8.40
C ARG A 41 -2.58 7.52 -7.36
N GLU A 42 -3.75 7.02 -7.71
CA GLU A 42 -4.94 7.07 -6.86
C GLU A 42 -5.36 5.67 -6.42
N GLU A 43 -5.85 5.57 -5.18
CA GLU A 43 -6.45 4.35 -4.67
C GLU A 43 -7.82 4.11 -5.32
N ILE A 44 -7.96 2.97 -6.03
CA ILE A 44 -9.18 2.62 -6.76
C ILE A 44 -10.24 2.02 -5.81
N PHE A 45 -9.80 1.34 -4.76
CA PHE A 45 -10.65 0.64 -3.78
C PHE A 45 -11.59 -0.44 -4.38
N GLY A 46 -11.30 -0.88 -5.60
CA GLY A 46 -12.02 -1.94 -6.31
C GLY A 46 -11.08 -3.10 -6.67
N PRO A 47 -11.61 -4.17 -7.31
CA PRO A 47 -10.84 -5.36 -7.63
C PRO A 47 -9.97 -5.14 -8.88
N VAL A 48 -9.10 -4.13 -8.87
CA VAL A 48 -8.25 -3.73 -10.00
C VAL A 48 -6.79 -3.82 -9.59
N ALA A 49 -6.01 -4.64 -10.28
CA ALA A 49 -4.58 -4.78 -10.07
C ALA A 49 -3.81 -4.23 -11.28
N THR A 50 -2.85 -3.34 -11.02
CA THR A 50 -1.90 -2.85 -12.03
C THR A 50 -0.60 -3.64 -11.97
N VAL A 51 -0.08 -4.05 -13.12
CA VAL A 51 1.19 -4.78 -13.22
C VAL A 51 2.20 -3.92 -13.98
N MET A 52 3.36 -3.71 -13.36
CA MET A 52 4.44 -2.88 -13.89
C MET A 52 5.76 -3.66 -13.82
N PRO A 53 6.50 -3.75 -14.93
CA PRO A 53 7.83 -4.37 -14.92
C PRO A 53 8.85 -3.43 -14.26
N PHE A 54 9.91 -4.01 -13.72
CA PHE A 54 11.10 -3.30 -13.27
C PHE A 54 12.33 -4.14 -13.58
N ASP A 55 13.49 -3.49 -13.77
CA ASP A 55 14.74 -4.17 -14.10
C ASP A 55 15.70 -4.23 -12.91
N GLU A 56 15.79 -3.14 -12.12
CA GLU A 56 16.73 -3.03 -11.00
C GLU A 56 16.06 -2.78 -9.65
N GLU A 57 16.73 -3.18 -8.56
CA GLU A 57 16.26 -2.94 -7.18
C GLU A 57 16.07 -1.44 -6.88
N ASP A 58 16.91 -0.57 -7.46
CA ASP A 58 16.82 0.87 -7.21
C ASP A 58 15.63 1.51 -7.92
N ASP A 59 15.24 0.97 -9.08
CA ASP A 59 14.04 1.41 -9.79
C ASP A 59 12.77 1.10 -8.99
N VAL A 60 12.65 -0.13 -8.46
CA VAL A 60 11.47 -0.52 -7.70
C VAL A 60 11.37 0.25 -6.38
N VAL A 61 12.49 0.55 -5.71
CA VAL A 61 12.48 1.39 -4.49
C VAL A 61 12.02 2.80 -4.82
N ARG A 62 12.54 3.41 -5.89
CA ARG A 62 12.13 4.74 -6.33
C ARG A 62 10.64 4.77 -6.67
N GLU A 63 10.15 3.78 -7.41
CA GLU A 63 8.74 3.70 -7.81
C GLU A 63 7.80 3.42 -6.64
N ALA A 64 8.15 2.48 -5.75
CA ALA A 64 7.35 2.18 -4.57
C ALA A 64 7.22 3.39 -3.63
N ASN A 65 8.23 4.27 -3.59
CA ASN A 65 8.20 5.48 -2.78
C ASN A 65 7.64 6.71 -3.50
N ASP A 66 7.50 6.70 -4.84
CA ASP A 66 6.92 7.77 -5.65
C ASP A 66 5.38 7.78 -5.55
N THR A 67 4.90 7.97 -4.32
CA THR A 67 3.48 8.03 -3.97
C THR A 67 3.30 8.87 -2.70
N PRO A 68 2.18 9.61 -2.58
CA PRO A 68 1.82 10.27 -1.32
C PRO A 68 1.44 9.27 -0.23
N TYR A 69 1.18 8.01 -0.59
CA TYR A 69 0.79 6.95 0.33
C TYR A 69 1.99 6.17 0.87
N GLY A 70 1.78 5.44 1.97
CA GLY A 70 2.79 4.63 2.65
C GLY A 70 2.15 3.69 3.66
N LEU A 71 1.02 3.06 3.32
CA LEU A 71 0.30 2.19 4.25
C LEU A 71 1.03 0.85 4.44
N ALA A 72 1.15 0.08 3.36
CA ALA A 72 1.78 -1.23 3.39
C ALA A 72 2.43 -1.60 2.04
N GLY A 73 3.34 -2.56 2.06
CA GLY A 73 3.95 -3.17 0.88
C GLY A 73 4.30 -4.64 1.11
N ALA A 74 4.54 -5.37 0.03
CA ALA A 74 4.95 -6.77 0.09
C ALA A 74 6.15 -7.03 -0.85
N ILE A 75 7.12 -7.81 -0.37
CA ILE A 75 8.32 -8.20 -1.11
C ILE A 75 8.31 -9.72 -1.25
N TRP A 76 8.42 -10.20 -2.49
CA TRP A 76 8.47 -11.63 -2.80
C TRP A 76 9.86 -11.98 -3.34
N THR A 77 10.66 -12.69 -2.54
CA THR A 77 12.02 -13.10 -2.91
C THR A 77 12.54 -14.24 -2.03
N ASN A 78 13.39 -15.10 -2.58
CA ASN A 78 14.12 -16.12 -1.82
C ASN A 78 15.45 -15.61 -1.23
N ASP A 79 15.88 -14.38 -1.55
CA ASP A 79 17.08 -13.77 -0.98
C ASP A 79 16.73 -12.93 0.25
N LEU A 80 17.07 -13.43 1.44
CA LEU A 80 16.83 -12.73 2.71
C LEU A 80 17.56 -11.39 2.81
N SER A 81 18.75 -11.28 2.22
CA SER A 81 19.51 -10.02 2.22
C SER A 81 18.81 -8.98 1.36
N ARG A 82 18.30 -9.39 0.19
CA ARG A 82 17.45 -8.54 -0.66
C ARG A 82 16.17 -8.13 0.06
N ALA A 83 15.47 -9.06 0.69
CA ALA A 83 14.25 -8.76 1.45
C ALA A 83 14.49 -7.70 2.52
N ARG A 84 15.54 -7.87 3.34
CA ARG A 84 15.89 -6.91 4.39
C ARG A 84 16.30 -5.54 3.83
N ARG A 85 17.11 -5.50 2.77
CA ARG A 85 17.55 -4.24 2.14
C ARG A 85 16.36 -3.47 1.58
N LEU A 86 15.47 -4.13 0.84
CA LEU A 86 14.28 -3.51 0.26
C LEU A 86 13.29 -3.06 1.35
N ALA A 87 13.04 -3.89 2.36
CA ALA A 87 12.13 -3.55 3.46
C ALA A 87 12.58 -2.29 4.23
N GLY A 88 13.89 -2.08 4.39
CA GLY A 88 14.42 -0.87 5.04
C GLY A 88 14.44 0.38 4.16
N ARG A 89 14.16 0.26 2.85
CA ARG A 89 14.22 1.37 1.88
C ARG A 89 12.85 1.81 1.37
N ILE A 90 11.81 1.01 1.58
CA ILE A 90 10.44 1.33 1.17
C ILE A 90 9.72 2.01 2.33
N ASP A 91 9.18 3.20 2.08
CA ASP A 91 8.48 4.02 3.05
C ASP A 91 7.02 3.53 3.21
N ALA A 92 6.84 2.48 3.99
CA ALA A 92 5.53 2.00 4.40
C ALA A 92 5.53 1.56 5.86
N GLY A 93 4.40 1.72 6.55
CA GLY A 93 4.30 1.34 7.95
C GLY A 93 4.25 -0.17 8.19
N THR A 94 3.93 -0.97 7.16
CA THR A 94 4.06 -2.44 7.19
C THR A 94 4.70 -2.96 5.91
N ILE A 95 5.74 -3.78 6.04
CA ILE A 95 6.31 -4.55 4.92
C ILE A 95 6.19 -6.04 5.21
N TRP A 96 5.46 -6.76 4.36
CA TRP A 96 5.43 -8.22 4.37
C TRP A 96 6.52 -8.80 3.47
N VAL A 97 7.10 -9.94 3.88
CA VAL A 97 8.09 -10.67 3.07
C VAL A 97 7.57 -12.08 2.84
N ASN A 98 7.40 -12.46 1.57
CA ASN A 98 6.85 -13.75 1.13
C ASN A 98 5.45 -14.07 1.69
N CYS A 99 4.68 -13.02 1.99
CA CYS A 99 3.27 -13.07 2.35
C CYS A 99 2.64 -11.69 2.08
N GLN A 100 1.32 -11.59 2.22
CA GLN A 100 0.58 -10.33 2.11
C GLN A 100 -0.72 -10.44 2.92
N ASN A 101 -1.23 -9.32 3.43
CA ASN A 101 -2.49 -9.23 4.19
C ASN A 101 -2.51 -10.13 5.45
N VAL A 102 -1.35 -10.32 6.09
CA VAL A 102 -1.25 -11.00 7.37
C VAL A 102 -1.37 -9.97 8.49
N PHE A 103 -2.53 -9.95 9.15
CA PHE A 103 -2.83 -9.05 10.26
C PHE A 103 -2.83 -9.79 11.60
N ASN A 104 -2.35 -9.14 12.65
CA ASN A 104 -2.36 -9.67 14.01
C ASN A 104 -2.44 -8.49 14.99
N PRO A 105 -3.36 -8.47 15.98
CA PRO A 105 -3.42 -7.43 17.01
C PRO A 105 -2.14 -7.27 17.85
N ALA A 106 -1.21 -8.23 17.79
CA ALA A 106 0.10 -8.15 18.41
C ALA A 106 1.19 -7.48 17.53
N ILE A 107 0.83 -7.01 16.33
CA ILE A 107 1.73 -6.31 15.40
C ILE A 107 1.15 -4.91 15.18
N PRO A 108 1.95 -3.83 15.32
CA PRO A 108 1.46 -2.47 15.05
C PRO A 108 1.05 -2.33 13.58
N PHE A 109 0.00 -1.55 13.32
CA PHE A 109 -0.43 -1.19 11.97
C PHE A 109 -0.67 0.30 11.89
N GLY A 110 -0.12 0.95 10.86
CA GLY A 110 -0.24 2.39 10.68
C GLY A 110 0.39 2.78 9.35
N GLY A 111 -0.02 3.91 8.79
CA GLY A 111 0.53 4.42 7.54
C GLY A 111 1.59 5.49 7.75
N PHE A 112 2.51 5.58 6.80
CA PHE A 112 3.41 6.73 6.64
C PHE A 112 2.78 7.76 5.68
N LYS A 113 3.38 8.96 5.62
CA LYS A 113 2.99 10.04 4.69
C LYS A 113 1.49 10.37 4.82
N GLN A 114 0.74 10.39 3.73
CA GLN A 114 -0.70 10.69 3.75
C GLN A 114 -1.56 9.46 4.10
N SER A 115 -0.97 8.28 4.33
CA SER A 115 -1.71 7.08 4.73
C SER A 115 -2.11 7.07 6.21
N GLY A 116 -1.71 8.07 6.99
CA GLY A 116 -2.22 8.25 8.35
C GLY A 116 -1.23 8.91 9.31
N VAL A 117 -1.69 9.13 10.53
CA VAL A 117 -0.88 9.58 11.66
C VAL A 117 -1.17 8.68 12.85
N GLY A 118 -0.11 8.20 13.50
CA GLY A 118 -0.21 7.28 14.63
C GLY A 118 -0.14 5.81 14.21
N THR A 119 -0.52 4.94 15.13
CA THR A 119 -0.43 3.48 14.98
C THR A 119 -1.61 2.88 15.72
N GLU A 120 -2.18 1.83 15.17
CA GLU A 120 -3.20 0.99 15.78
C GLU A 120 -2.58 -0.31 16.30
N TYR A 121 -3.34 -1.00 17.15
CA TYR A 121 -2.93 -2.22 17.85
C TYR A 121 -1.78 -1.99 18.85
N VAL A 122 -1.38 -3.08 19.52
CA VAL A 122 -0.28 -3.10 20.50
C VAL A 122 -0.34 -1.95 21.52
N TRP A 123 0.77 -1.65 22.19
CA TRP A 123 0.82 -0.56 23.17
C TRP A 123 0.72 0.82 22.50
N GLN A 124 1.35 0.99 21.34
CA GLN A 124 1.37 2.24 20.57
C GLN A 124 -0.03 2.71 20.20
N GLY A 125 -0.96 1.80 19.89
CA GLY A 125 -2.36 2.16 19.64
C GLY A 125 -3.10 2.58 20.90
N ILE A 126 -2.76 2.02 22.06
CA ILE A 126 -3.34 2.45 23.35
C ILE A 126 -2.88 3.86 23.69
N GLU A 127 -1.64 4.24 23.38
CA GLU A 127 -1.09 5.58 23.66
C GLU A 127 -1.93 6.71 23.02
N ALA A 128 -2.58 6.45 21.88
CA ALA A 128 -3.49 7.40 21.24
C ALA A 128 -4.74 7.75 22.10
N TYR A 129 -5.08 6.91 23.08
CA TYR A 129 -6.21 7.10 24.00
C TYR A 129 -5.79 7.56 25.40
N LEU A 130 -4.49 7.76 25.64
CA LEU A 130 -3.95 8.19 26.92
C LEU A 130 -3.65 9.69 26.94
N ARG A 131 -3.60 10.27 28.14
CA ARG A 131 -3.10 11.63 28.37
C ARG A 131 -2.07 11.64 29.49
N THR A 132 -0.92 12.25 29.25
CA THR A 132 0.12 12.40 30.28
C THR A 132 -0.19 13.59 31.17
N LYS A 133 -0.10 13.41 32.50
CA LYS A 133 -0.24 14.49 33.49
C LYS A 133 1.03 14.58 34.32
N ALA A 134 1.70 15.73 34.28
CA ALA A 134 2.80 16.05 35.19
C ALA A 134 2.24 16.65 36.49
N VAL A 135 2.74 16.17 37.64
CA VAL A 135 2.44 16.73 38.96
C VAL A 135 3.78 17.03 39.64
N VAL A 136 3.99 18.28 40.02
CA VAL A 136 5.24 18.75 40.64
C VAL A 136 4.93 19.30 42.02
N VAL A 137 5.65 18.82 43.04
CA VAL A 137 5.47 19.22 44.44
C VAL A 137 6.80 19.77 44.97
N ARG A 138 6.76 20.96 45.58
CA ARG A 138 7.85 21.50 46.39
C ARG A 138 7.50 21.26 47.86
N LEU A 139 8.36 20.52 48.55
CA LEU A 139 8.30 20.32 50.00
C LEU A 139 9.00 21.46 50.74
#